data_AF-W6S6M2-F1
#
_entry.id   AF-W6S6M2-F1
#
_cell.length_a   1.000
_cell.length_b   1.000
_cell.length_c   1.000
_cell.angle_alpha   90.00
_cell.angle_beta   90.00
_cell.angle_gamma   90.00
#
_symmetry.space_group_name_H-M   'P 1'
#
loop_
_entity.id
_entity.type
_entity.pdbx_description
1 polymer ?
#
loop_
_entity_poly.entity_id
_entity_poly.type
_entity_poly.pdbx_seq_one_letter_code
_entity_poly.pdbx_strand_id
1 'polypeptide(L)'
;MERSFIDSTIKEYLAEQFFCHLSVLDQDNIIFTINSLSKLPFIKIMAFNKCVIINTSESIHLKVKSALIGKNRDEIFEFPFIYGQTIHYIPDVKKIQRLSLPDGYSYELLQGNDIYKLRGISGFDNSLVFDCDGNTSTKMFFWLKNVMKLLD
;
A
#
# COMPACT_ATOMS: atom_id res chain seq x y z
N MET A 1 -3.23 -19.04 14.36
CA MET A 1 -2.19 -19.17 13.33
C MET A 1 -0.91 -18.56 13.89
N GLU A 2 0.19 -19.30 13.86
CA GLU A 2 1.47 -18.84 14.42
C GLU A 2 2.11 -17.80 13.50
N ARG A 3 2.68 -16.73 14.06
CA ARG A 3 3.27 -15.63 13.27
C ARG A 3 4.46 -16.10 12.42
N SER A 4 5.24 -17.03 12.97
CA SER A 4 6.37 -17.69 12.30
C SER A 4 5.92 -18.38 11.01
N PHE A 5 4.82 -19.12 11.06
CA PHE A 5 4.23 -19.78 9.90
C PHE A 5 3.80 -18.79 8.82
N ILE A 6 3.12 -17.69 9.18
CA ILE A 6 2.73 -16.65 8.22
C ILE A 6 3.96 -16.02 7.57
N ASP A 7 4.97 -15.68 8.37
CA ASP A 7 6.20 -15.05 7.86
C ASP A 7 6.95 -15.98 6.90
N SER A 8 7.12 -17.26 7.25
CA SER A 8 7.80 -18.23 6.38
C SER A 8 7.04 -18.45 5.08
N THR A 9 5.71 -18.65 5.14
CA THR A 9 4.88 -18.84 3.94
C THR A 9 4.93 -17.62 3.02
N ILE A 10 4.89 -16.40 3.58
CA ILE A 10 5.00 -15.17 2.78
C ILE A 10 6.38 -15.09 2.14
N LYS A 11 7.46 -15.33 2.89
CA LYS A 11 8.83 -15.25 2.35
C LYS A 11 9.06 -16.26 1.24
N GLU A 12 8.61 -17.50 1.40
CA GLU A 12 8.68 -18.54 0.37
C GLU A 12 7.97 -18.12 -0.91
N TYR A 13 6.72 -17.64 -0.79
CA TYR A 13 5.96 -17.13 -1.92
C TYR A 13 6.65 -15.95 -2.60
N LEU A 14 7.14 -14.97 -1.84
CA LEU A 14 7.82 -13.79 -2.39
C LEU A 14 9.14 -14.17 -3.10
N ALA A 15 9.92 -15.09 -2.54
CA ALA A 15 11.17 -15.56 -3.12
C ALA A 15 10.93 -16.20 -4.50
N GLU A 16 9.90 -17.03 -4.62
CA GLU A 16 9.48 -17.62 -5.90
C GLU A 16 9.02 -16.54 -6.89
N GLN A 17 8.13 -15.64 -6.46
CA GLN A 17 7.56 -14.60 -7.31
C GLN A 17 8.58 -13.58 -7.83
N PHE A 18 9.67 -13.36 -7.09
CA PHE A 18 10.72 -12.38 -7.41
C PHE A 18 12.05 -13.03 -7.83
N PHE A 19 12.08 -14.36 -8.01
CA PHE A 19 13.25 -15.11 -8.47
C PHE A 19 14.50 -14.79 -7.62
N CYS A 20 14.34 -14.79 -6.29
CA CYS A 20 15.41 -14.50 -5.35
C CYS A 20 15.57 -15.60 -4.31
N HIS A 21 16.70 -15.61 -3.61
CA HIS A 21 16.91 -16.51 -2.47
C HIS A 21 16.18 -15.98 -1.23
N LEU A 22 15.74 -16.86 -0.32
CA LEU A 22 15.03 -16.44 0.91
C LEU A 22 15.85 -15.48 1.78
N SER A 23 17.15 -15.74 1.91
CA SER A 23 18.05 -14.92 2.76
C SER A 23 18.17 -13.45 2.33
N VAL A 24 17.81 -13.13 1.10
CA VAL A 24 17.80 -11.76 0.58
C VAL A 24 16.71 -10.92 1.25
N LEU A 25 15.57 -11.51 1.59
CA LEU A 25 14.41 -10.78 2.13
C LEU A 25 14.65 -10.19 3.53
N ASP A 26 15.67 -10.66 4.23
CA ASP A 26 16.07 -10.18 5.56
C ASP A 26 17.24 -9.18 5.51
N GLN A 27 17.71 -8.81 4.31
CA GLN A 27 18.81 -7.86 4.12
C GLN A 27 18.31 -6.42 3.98
N ASP A 28 19.18 -5.46 4.30
CA ASP A 28 18.95 -4.03 4.11
C ASP A 28 19.64 -3.58 2.82
N ASN A 29 19.04 -3.91 1.69
CA ASN A 29 19.62 -3.64 0.37
C ASN A 29 18.58 -3.56 -0.75
N ILE A 30 19.02 -3.00 -1.87
CA ILE A 30 18.31 -3.01 -3.15
C ILE A 30 18.91 -4.10 -4.02
N ILE A 31 18.08 -5.02 -4.49
CA ILE A 31 18.49 -6.17 -5.28
C ILE A 31 17.77 -6.17 -6.62
N PHE A 32 18.52 -6.52 -7.66
CA PHE A 32 18.03 -6.67 -9.02
C PHE A 32 17.98 -8.15 -9.38
N THR A 33 16.81 -8.64 -9.76
CA THR A 33 16.61 -10.03 -10.20
C THR A 33 16.01 -10.09 -11.60
N ILE A 34 16.15 -11.25 -12.23
CA ILE A 34 15.64 -11.52 -13.58
C ILE A 34 14.62 -12.66 -13.48
N ASN A 35 13.43 -12.43 -14.01
CA ASN A 35 12.49 -13.50 -14.32
C ASN A 35 12.77 -14.00 -15.74
N SER A 36 13.37 -15.18 -15.84
CA SER A 36 13.69 -15.84 -17.12
C SER A 36 12.48 -16.49 -17.80
N LEU A 37 11.33 -16.59 -17.13
CA LEU A 37 10.11 -17.18 -17.69
C LEU A 37 9.28 -16.17 -18.49
N SER A 38 9.42 -14.87 -18.21
CA SER A 38 8.65 -13.84 -18.91
C SER A 38 9.28 -13.47 -20.25
N LYS A 39 8.48 -13.61 -21.31
CA LYS A 39 8.88 -13.25 -22.68
C LYS A 39 8.64 -11.77 -23.02
N LEU A 40 7.76 -11.10 -22.27
CA LEU A 40 7.41 -9.70 -22.49
C LEU A 40 8.15 -8.76 -21.52
N PRO A 41 8.47 -7.52 -21.93
CA PRO A 41 9.00 -6.51 -21.04
C PRO A 41 8.09 -6.27 -19.83
N PHE A 42 8.63 -6.38 -18.61
CA PHE A 42 7.91 -6.01 -17.40
C PHE A 42 8.88 -5.59 -16.29
N ILE A 43 8.37 -4.78 -15.37
CA ILE A 43 9.08 -4.37 -14.15
C ILE A 43 8.13 -4.64 -12.98
N LYS A 44 8.63 -5.34 -11.96
CA LYS A 44 7.92 -5.60 -10.71
C LYS A 44 8.83 -5.19 -9.56
N ILE A 45 8.36 -4.28 -8.72
CA ILE A 45 9.12 -3.78 -7.57
C ILE A 45 8.37 -4.13 -6.30
N MET A 46 9.10 -4.57 -5.29
CA MET A 46 8.57 -4.79 -3.95
C MET A 46 9.53 -4.22 -2.92
N ALA A 47 8.95 -3.58 -1.89
CA ALA A 47 9.63 -3.35 -0.63
C ALA A 47 9.09 -4.37 0.39
N PHE A 48 9.97 -5.15 0.99
CA PHE A 48 9.65 -6.08 2.06
C PHE A 48 10.62 -5.83 3.22
N ASN A 49 10.08 -5.40 4.37
CA ASN A 49 10.87 -4.88 5.48
C ASN A 49 11.84 -3.76 5.04
N LYS A 50 13.14 -4.05 5.02
CA LYS A 50 14.21 -3.14 4.59
C LYS A 50 14.79 -3.52 3.22
N CYS A 51 14.35 -4.63 2.64
CA CYS A 51 14.79 -5.09 1.33
C CYS A 51 13.90 -4.48 0.24
N VAL A 52 14.51 -4.04 -0.85
CA VAL A 52 13.81 -3.64 -2.08
C VAL A 52 14.27 -4.56 -3.20
N ILE A 53 13.33 -5.26 -3.85
CA ILE A 53 13.64 -6.13 -4.99
C ILE A 53 13.02 -5.54 -6.25
N ILE A 54 13.85 -5.35 -7.26
CA ILE A 54 13.48 -4.92 -8.61
C ILE A 54 13.63 -6.14 -9.51
N ASN A 55 12.51 -6.78 -9.83
CA ASN A 55 12.44 -7.94 -10.71
C ASN A 55 12.02 -7.49 -12.12
N THR A 56 12.77 -7.91 -13.13
CA THR A 56 12.52 -7.51 -14.53
C THR A 56 12.53 -8.72 -15.45
N SER A 57 11.99 -8.56 -16.66
CA SER A 57 12.35 -9.46 -17.76
C SER A 57 13.81 -9.27 -18.16
N GLU A 58 14.40 -10.31 -18.76
CA GLU A 58 15.79 -10.28 -19.21
C GLU A 58 16.05 -9.15 -20.23
N SER A 59 15.12 -8.95 -21.16
CA SER A 59 15.24 -7.97 -22.26
C SER A 59 15.43 -6.52 -21.83
N ILE A 60 14.99 -6.13 -20.64
CA ILE A 60 15.11 -4.76 -20.13
C ILE A 60 15.99 -4.64 -18.88
N HIS A 61 16.48 -5.76 -18.34
CA HIS A 61 17.17 -5.81 -17.06
C HIS A 61 18.33 -4.80 -16.96
N LEU A 62 19.23 -4.80 -17.94
CA LEU A 62 20.40 -3.91 -17.94
C LEU A 62 20.01 -2.43 -17.98
N LYS A 63 18.95 -2.07 -18.71
CA LYS A 63 18.46 -0.69 -18.80
C LYS A 63 17.87 -0.22 -17.48
N VAL A 64 17.00 -1.05 -16.88
CA VAL A 64 16.37 -0.75 -15.58
C VAL A 64 17.43 -0.68 -14.47
N LYS A 65 18.35 -1.64 -14.43
CA LYS A 65 19.45 -1.65 -13.46
C LYS A 65 20.31 -0.40 -13.57
N SER A 66 20.69 0.00 -14.79
CA SER A 66 21.49 1.22 -14.99
C SER A 66 20.76 2.49 -14.58
N ALA A 67 19.43 2.55 -14.78
CA ALA A 67 18.61 3.71 -14.41
C ALA A 67 18.37 3.83 -12.90
N LEU A 68 18.38 2.71 -12.18
CA LEU A 68 18.00 2.64 -10.76
C LEU A 68 19.17 2.41 -9.80
N ILE A 69 20.38 2.12 -10.31
CA ILE A 69 21.55 1.92 -9.44
C ILE A 69 21.87 3.20 -8.66
N GLY A 70 22.11 3.06 -7.35
CA GLY A 70 22.42 4.18 -6.47
C GLY A 70 21.21 5.01 -6.01
N LYS A 71 20.01 4.75 -6.53
CA LYS A 71 18.77 5.39 -6.06
C LYS A 71 18.34 4.84 -4.72
N ASN A 72 17.74 5.70 -3.89
CA ASN A 72 17.09 5.24 -2.66
C ASN A 72 15.71 4.62 -2.95
N ARG A 73 15.08 4.05 -1.91
CA ARG A 73 13.77 3.41 -2.02
C ARG A 73 12.73 4.34 -2.65
N ASP A 74 12.59 5.56 -2.15
CA ASP A 74 11.51 6.45 -2.56
C ASP A 74 11.69 6.88 -4.03
N GLU A 75 12.92 7.17 -4.45
CA GLU A 75 13.25 7.43 -5.86
C GLU A 75 12.96 6.24 -6.80
N ILE A 76 13.10 5.01 -6.31
CA ILE A 76 12.76 3.79 -7.08
C ILE A 76 11.25 3.69 -7.31
N PHE A 77 10.45 4.03 -6.30
CA PHE A 77 8.98 4.00 -6.39
C PHE A 77 8.39 5.18 -7.19
N GLU A 78 9.19 6.22 -7.45
CA GLU A 78 8.87 7.32 -8.38
C GLU A 78 9.28 7.04 -9.82
N PHE A 79 9.81 5.84 -10.12
CA PHE A 79 10.27 5.51 -11.47
C PHE A 79 9.11 5.60 -12.49
N PRO A 80 9.24 6.32 -13.62
CA PRO A 80 8.11 6.64 -14.50
C PRO A 80 7.36 5.46 -15.11
N PHE A 81 7.97 4.27 -15.11
CA PHE A 81 7.38 3.04 -15.62
C PHE A 81 6.67 2.20 -14.55
N ILE A 82 6.58 2.70 -13.32
CA ILE A 82 5.87 2.08 -12.22
C ILE A 82 4.54 2.80 -12.05
N TYR A 83 3.45 2.03 -12.12
CA TYR A 83 2.10 2.55 -11.92
C TYR A 83 1.38 1.76 -10.83
N GLY A 84 0.87 2.48 -9.84
CA GLY A 84 0.17 1.91 -8.70
C GLY A 84 1.11 1.35 -7.63
N GLN A 85 0.79 1.62 -6.37
CA GLN A 85 1.42 0.99 -5.22
C GLN A 85 0.36 0.20 -4.46
N THR A 86 0.59 -1.08 -4.24
CA THR A 86 -0.28 -1.91 -3.40
C THR A 86 0.42 -2.16 -2.08
N ILE A 87 -0.14 -1.61 -1.00
CA ILE A 87 0.40 -1.77 0.34
C ILE A 87 -0.28 -2.97 1.00
N HIS A 88 0.49 -4.01 1.31
CA HIS A 88 0.02 -5.16 2.06
C HIS A 88 0.53 -5.05 3.50
N TYR A 89 -0.38 -4.79 4.44
CA TYR A 89 -0.06 -4.68 5.86
C TYR A 89 -0.87 -5.68 6.66
N ILE A 90 -0.19 -6.53 7.45
CA ILE A 90 -0.82 -7.43 8.40
C ILE A 90 -0.64 -6.81 9.79
N PRO A 91 -1.70 -6.26 10.41
CA PRO A 91 -1.59 -5.68 11.73
C PRO A 91 -1.28 -6.74 12.80
N ASP A 92 -0.33 -6.43 13.68
CA ASP A 92 -0.12 -7.21 14.90
C ASP A 92 -1.22 -6.84 15.91
N VAL A 93 -2.35 -7.54 15.84
CA VAL A 93 -3.54 -7.26 16.67
C VAL A 93 -3.25 -7.22 18.17
N LYS A 94 -2.20 -7.91 18.63
CA LYS A 94 -1.78 -7.91 20.05
C LYS A 94 -1.08 -6.60 20.44
N LYS A 95 -0.53 -5.87 19.47
CA LYS A 95 0.16 -4.59 19.66
C LYS A 95 -0.72 -3.38 19.36
N ILE A 96 -1.93 -3.58 18.81
CA ILE A 96 -2.87 -2.48 18.59
C ILE A 96 -3.36 -2.00 19.95
N GLN A 97 -2.97 -0.77 20.31
CA GLN A 97 -3.52 -0.06 21.46
C GLN A 97 -4.62 0.88 21.00
N ARG A 98 -5.76 0.88 21.71
CA ARG A 98 -6.81 1.85 21.47
C ARG A 98 -6.34 3.20 22.03
N LEU A 99 -6.11 4.16 21.15
CA LEU A 99 -5.88 5.54 21.56
C LEU A 99 -7.22 6.17 21.97
N SER A 100 -7.20 6.99 23.01
CA SER A 100 -8.35 7.83 23.36
C SER A 100 -8.56 8.88 22.27
N LEU A 101 -9.82 9.18 21.98
CA LEU A 101 -10.15 10.31 21.12
C LEU A 101 -9.70 11.62 21.82
N PRO A 102 -9.24 12.62 21.06
CA PRO A 102 -9.09 13.97 21.59
C PRO A 102 -10.44 14.48 22.12
N ASP A 103 -10.40 15.26 23.21
CA ASP A 103 -11.60 15.89 23.77
C ASP A 103 -12.29 16.75 22.71
N GLY A 104 -13.63 16.71 22.70
CA GLY A 104 -14.44 17.44 21.73
C GLY A 104 -14.55 16.78 20.36
N TYR A 105 -14.04 15.55 20.17
CA TYR A 105 -14.21 14.78 18.93
C TYR A 105 -14.97 13.46 19.16
N SER A 106 -15.77 13.08 18.17
CA SER A 106 -16.42 11.77 18.09
C SER A 106 -16.16 11.11 16.74
N TYR A 107 -16.14 9.78 16.69
CA TYR A 107 -16.18 9.07 15.41
C TYR A 107 -17.60 8.65 15.09
N GLU A 108 -17.90 8.57 13.80
CA GLU A 108 -19.14 8.02 13.29
C GLU A 108 -18.84 7.11 12.11
N LEU A 109 -19.52 5.98 12.07
CA LEU A 109 -19.49 5.04 10.97
C LEU A 109 -20.79 5.18 10.18
N LEU A 110 -20.68 5.58 8.91
CA LEU A 110 -21.80 5.66 7.99
C LEU A 110 -21.71 4.48 7.02
N GLN A 111 -22.83 3.78 6.84
CA GLN A 111 -22.92 2.61 5.95
C GLN A 111 -24.12 2.74 5.02
N GLY A 112 -23.93 2.33 3.76
CA GLY A 112 -24.99 2.38 2.75
C GLY A 112 -25.60 3.77 2.61
N ASN A 113 -26.92 3.87 2.77
CA ASN A 113 -27.65 5.13 2.57
C ASN A 113 -27.31 6.21 3.60
N ASP A 114 -26.76 5.86 4.76
CA ASP A 114 -26.34 6.85 5.77
C ASP A 114 -25.21 7.76 5.26
N ILE A 115 -24.44 7.31 4.26
CA ILE A 115 -23.37 8.10 3.65
C ILE A 115 -23.92 9.37 2.98
N TYR A 116 -25.16 9.36 2.50
CA TYR A 116 -25.77 10.51 1.84
C TYR A 116 -26.02 11.70 2.78
N LYS A 117 -25.89 11.53 4.10
CA LYS A 117 -25.85 12.64 5.07
C LYS A 117 -24.67 13.59 4.82
N LEU A 118 -23.63 13.12 4.13
CA LEU A 118 -22.43 13.88 3.80
C LEU A 118 -22.47 14.53 2.40
N ARG A 119 -23.60 14.48 1.69
CA ARG A 119 -23.71 15.16 0.39
C ARG A 119 -23.38 16.65 0.54
N GLY A 120 -22.53 17.16 -0.36
CA GLY A 120 -22.08 18.55 -0.34
C GLY A 120 -20.91 18.84 0.60
N ILE A 121 -20.38 17.84 1.31
CA ILE A 121 -19.11 18.01 2.03
C ILE A 121 -17.96 18.22 1.03
N SER A 122 -17.01 19.09 1.39
CA SER A 122 -15.82 19.39 0.58
C SER A 122 -14.53 19.12 1.36
N GLY A 123 -13.41 18.97 0.65
CA GLY A 123 -12.08 18.73 1.25
C GLY A 123 -11.74 17.26 1.50
N PHE A 124 -12.57 16.33 1.01
CA PHE A 124 -12.38 14.87 1.15
C PHE A 124 -12.32 14.17 -0.20
N ASP A 125 -11.92 14.85 -1.27
CA ASP A 125 -12.00 14.36 -2.66
C ASP A 125 -11.22 13.06 -2.91
N ASN A 126 -10.21 12.78 -2.07
CA ASN A 126 -9.43 11.53 -2.12
C ASN A 126 -10.09 10.35 -1.37
N SER A 127 -11.20 10.58 -0.65
CA SER A 127 -11.80 9.59 0.27
C SER A 127 -13.30 9.41 0.10
N LEU A 128 -14.04 10.46 -0.23
CA LEU A 128 -15.47 10.43 -0.49
C LEU A 128 -15.81 11.41 -1.62
N VAL A 129 -16.32 10.87 -2.72
CA VAL A 129 -16.75 11.64 -3.88
C VAL A 129 -18.19 11.29 -4.20
N PHE A 130 -18.98 12.32 -4.49
CA PHE A 130 -20.31 12.18 -5.05
C PHE A 130 -20.27 12.60 -6.53
N ASP A 131 -20.98 11.89 -7.39
CA ASP A 131 -21.16 12.30 -8.78
C ASP A 131 -22.14 13.49 -8.90
N CYS A 132 -22.39 13.93 -10.14
CA CYS A 132 -23.29 15.05 -10.42
C CYS A 132 -24.74 14.82 -9.98
N ASP A 133 -25.16 13.56 -9.81
CA ASP A 133 -26.49 13.17 -9.34
C ASP A 133 -26.52 12.97 -7.81
N GLY A 134 -25.39 13.20 -7.13
CA GLY A 134 -25.23 13.03 -5.70
C GLY A 134 -25.08 11.56 -5.27
N ASN A 135 -24.76 10.65 -6.18
CA ASN A 135 -24.53 9.24 -5.86
C ASN A 135 -23.05 8.97 -5.55
N THR A 136 -22.77 7.90 -4.81
CA THR A 136 -21.40 7.47 -4.50
C THR A 136 -21.26 5.96 -4.55
N SER A 137 -20.11 5.47 -5.01
CA SER A 137 -19.77 4.04 -4.98
C SER A 137 -19.34 3.58 -3.59
N THR A 138 -18.95 4.51 -2.71
CA THR A 138 -18.56 4.25 -1.32
C THR A 138 -19.68 3.53 -0.55
N LYS A 139 -19.34 2.42 0.10
CA LYS A 139 -20.30 1.59 0.88
C LYS A 139 -20.19 1.77 2.38
N MET A 140 -19.04 2.25 2.84
CA MET A 140 -18.78 2.51 4.24
C MET A 140 -17.81 3.70 4.35
N PHE A 141 -18.11 4.63 5.24
CA PHE A 141 -17.27 5.80 5.50
C PHE A 141 -17.12 5.99 7.00
N PHE A 142 -15.88 6.10 7.47
CA PHE A 142 -15.57 6.34 8.88
C PHE A 142 -14.92 7.69 9.01
N TRP A 143 -15.51 8.57 9.80
CA TRP A 143 -15.05 9.95 9.89
C TRP A 143 -15.02 10.46 11.33
N LEU A 144 -14.15 11.44 11.56
CA LEU A 144 -13.95 12.09 12.83
C LEU A 144 -14.66 13.45 12.81
N LYS A 145 -15.61 13.66 13.71
CA LYS A 145 -16.39 14.89 13.83
C LYS A 145 -15.93 15.69 15.05
N ASN A 146 -15.71 16.99 14.86
CA ASN A 146 -15.56 17.92 15.98
C ASN A 146 -16.96 18.29 16.51
N VAL A 147 -17.24 17.93 17.75
CA VAL A 147 -18.54 18.15 18.41
C VAL A 147 -18.66 19.58 18.96
N MET A 148 -17.54 20.28 19.17
CA MET A 148 -17.53 21.66 19.67
C MET A 148 -17.86 22.71 18.59
N LYS A 149 -17.71 22.39 17.30
CA LYS A 149 -18.07 23.29 16.17
C LYS A 149 -19.55 23.26 15.76
N LEU A 150 -20.41 22.50 16.44
CA LEU A 150 -21.84 22.40 16.14
C LEU A 150 -22.70 23.34 16.98
N LEU A 151 -22.09 24.16 17.85
CA LEU A 151 -22.77 25.08 18.77
C LEU A 151 -22.67 26.56 18.34
N ASP A 152 -22.15 26.83 17.14
CA ASP A 152 -22.11 28.18 16.53
C ASP A 152 -23.03 28.26 15.29
#